data_AF-A0A920LM80-F1
#
_entry.id   AF-A0A920LM80-F1
#
_cell.length_a   1.000
_cell.length_b   1.000
_cell.length_c   1.000
_cell.angle_alpha   90.00
_cell.angle_beta   90.00
_cell.angle_gamma   90.00
#
_symmetry.space_group_name_H-M   'P 1'
#
loop_
_entity.id
_entity.type
_entity.pdbx_description
1 polymer ?
#
loop_
_entity_poly.entity_id
_entity_poly.type
_entity_poly.pdbx_seq_one_letter_code
_entity_poly.pdbx_strand_id
1 'polypeptide(L)' 'MFITITFVGFFQSWNVALTIFNLCLISSIMTLGINIQWGNAGIVNFGVMGFAALGGLANIIVSMPPTAKCLGSRW' A
#
# COMPACT_ATOMS: atom_id res chain seq x y z
N MET A 1 -5.04 -6.32 9.64
CA MET A 1 -5.04 -5.75 11.01
C MET A 1 -6.04 -6.40 11.95
N PHE A 2 -7.28 -6.70 11.51
CA PHE A 2 -8.29 -7.34 12.38
C PHE A 2 -7.84 -8.73 12.88
N ILE A 3 -7.36 -9.58 11.97
CA ILE A 3 -6.83 -10.94 12.29
C ILE A 3 -5.69 -10.89 13.32
N THR A 4 -4.75 -9.95 13.16
CA THR A 4 -3.61 -9.80 14.06
C THR A 4 -4.02 -9.31 15.45
N ILE A 5 -5.03 -8.44 15.56
CA ILE A 5 -5.56 -7.95 16.86
C ILE A 5 -6.24 -9.09 17.59
N THR A 6 -7.07 -9.89 16.90
CA THR A 6 -7.74 -11.05 17.48
C THR A 6 -6.73 -12.09 17.98
N PHE A 7 -5.66 -12.33 17.21
CA PHE A 7 -4.58 -13.23 17.60
C PHE A 7 -3.85 -12.75 18.88
N VAL A 8 -3.47 -11.47 18.95
CA VAL A 8 -2.85 -10.90 20.15
C VAL A 8 -3.81 -10.92 21.36
N GLY A 9 -5.11 -10.77 21.13
CA GLY A 9 -6.14 -10.87 22.18
C GLY A 9 -6.22 -12.25 22.82
N PHE A 10 -6.07 -13.33 22.03
CA PHE A 10 -6.07 -14.70 22.54
C PHE A 10 -4.74 -15.11 23.18
N PHE A 11 -3.60 -14.71 22.62
CA PHE A 11 -2.28 -15.18 23.06
C PHE A 11 -1.62 -14.31 24.13
N GLN A 12 -1.87 -13.00 24.14
CA GLN A 12 -1.11 -12.07 24.98
C GLN A 12 -1.98 -11.42 26.04
N SER A 13 -3.07 -10.74 25.68
CA SER A 13 -4.12 -10.23 26.57
C SER A 13 -5.05 -9.30 25.78
N TRP A 14 -6.30 -9.20 26.21
CA TRP A 14 -7.25 -8.21 25.70
C TRP A 14 -6.83 -6.75 25.95
N ASN A 15 -6.12 -6.47 27.05
CA ASN A 15 -5.63 -5.10 27.33
C ASN A 15 -4.53 -4.66 26.34
N VAL A 16 -3.63 -5.58 25.99
CA VAL A 16 -2.56 -5.31 25.01
C VAL A 16 -3.14 -5.15 23.60
N ALA A 17 -4.13 -5.97 23.25
CA ALA A 17 -4.82 -5.84 21.96
C ALA A 17 -5.53 -4.48 21.82
N LEU A 18 -6.20 -4.00 22.87
CA LEU A 18 -6.88 -2.69 22.88
C LEU A 18 -5.90 -1.51 22.84
N THR A 19 -4.74 -1.61 23.50
CA THR A 19 -3.71 -0.56 23.43
C THR A 19 -3.06 -0.48 22.05
N ILE A 20 -2.78 -1.63 21.41
CA ILE A 20 -2.31 -1.68 20.02
C ILE A 20 -3.35 -1.07 19.08
N PHE A 21 -4.63 -1.39 19.28
CA PHE A 21 -5.72 -0.82 18.48
C PHE A 21 -5.77 0.71 18.60
N ASN A 22 -5.68 1.26 19.82
CA ASN A 22 -5.65 2.71 20.04
C ASN A 22 -4.43 3.38 19.37
N LEU A 23 -3.24 2.80 19.51
CA LEU A 23 -2.03 3.29 18.85
C LEU A 23 -2.18 3.29 17.32
N CYS A 24 -2.85 2.29 16.77
CA CYS A 24 -3.09 2.19 15.35
C CYS A 24 -4.07 3.25 14.82
N LEU A 25 -5.12 3.56 15.58
CA LEU A 25 -6.04 4.65 15.24
C LEU A 25 -5.35 6.02 15.28
N ILE A 26 -4.50 6.26 16.29
CA ILE A 26 -3.74 7.51 16.38
C ILE A 26 -2.76 7.61 15.20
N SER A 27 -2.06 6.53 14.88
CA SER A 27 -1.11 6.48 13.77
C SER A 27 -1.78 6.68 12.40
N SER A 28 -2.97 6.12 12.19
CA SER A 28 -3.70 6.29 10.92
C SER A 28 -4.12 7.73 10.70
N ILE A 29 -4.62 8.41 11.74
CA ILE A 29 -4.98 9.84 11.68
C ILE A 29 -3.74 10.71 11.47
N MET A 30 -2.65 10.41 12.17
CA MET A 30 -1.39 11.14 12.03
C MET A 30 -0.82 11.02 10.61
N THR A 31 -0.85 9.81 10.04
CA THR A 31 -0.42 9.54 8.66
C THR A 31 -1.33 10.22 7.64
N LEU A 32 -2.63 10.28 7.90
CA LEU A 32 -3.58 11.04 7.08
C LEU A 32 -3.27 12.55 7.11
N GLY A 33 -3.01 13.10 8.30
CA GLY A 33 -2.65 14.51 8.48
C GLY A 33 -1.38 14.89 7.71
N ILE A 34 -0.33 14.06 7.78
CA ILE A 34 0.91 14.26 7.01
C ILE A 34 0.63 14.19 5.50
N ASN A 35 -0.17 13.23 5.04
CA ASN A 35 -0.50 13.13 3.61
C ASN A 35 -1.32 14.33 3.11
N ILE A 36 -2.14 14.97 3.94
CA ILE A 36 -2.86 16.20 3.58
C ILE A 36 -1.93 17.42 3.60
N GLN A 37 -1.07 17.54 4.62
CA GLN A 37 -0.11 18.65 4.72
C GLN A 37 0.89 18.63 3.56
N TRP A 38 1.44 17.46 3.24
CA TRP A 38 2.39 17.30 2.14
C TRP A 38 1.71 17.21 0.78
N GLY A 39 0.48 16.70 0.73
CA GLY A 39 -0.35 16.67 -0.47
C GLY A 39 -0.79 18.07 -0.94
N ASN A 40 -1.18 18.95 -0.02
CA ASN A 40 -1.54 20.34 -0.37
C ASN A 40 -0.31 21.22 -0.65
N ALA A 41 0.83 20.93 -0.02
CA ALA A 41 2.11 21.57 -0.34
C ALA A 41 2.81 20.99 -1.59
N GLY A 42 2.30 19.89 -2.15
CA GLY A 42 2.81 19.26 -3.38
C GLY A 42 4.15 18.54 -3.25
N ILE A 43 4.68 18.33 -2.04
CA ILE A 43 6.06 17.85 -1.85
C ILE A 43 6.14 16.32 -1.87
N VAL A 44 5.26 15.59 -1.16
CA VAL A 44 5.28 14.12 -1.12
C VAL A 44 3.89 13.54 -0.77
N ASN A 45 3.37 12.63 -1.61
CA ASN A 45 2.19 11.80 -1.30
C ASN A 45 2.50 10.33 -1.59
N PHE A 46 2.77 9.56 -0.54
CA PHE A 46 3.16 8.15 -0.67
C PHE A 46 2.03 7.26 -1.16
N GLY A 47 0.77 7.64 -0.92
CA GLY A 47 -0.39 6.91 -1.43
C GLY A 47 -0.49 6.99 -2.95
N VAL A 48 -0.43 8.20 -3.52
CA VAL A 48 -0.50 8.42 -4.98
C VAL A 48 0.73 7.87 -5.69
N MET A 49 1.93 8.02 -5.13
CA MET A 49 3.14 7.43 -5.72
C MET A 49 3.07 5.89 -5.77
N GLY A 50 2.52 5.25 -4.74
CA GLY A 50 2.36 3.79 -4.71
C GLY A 50 1.41 3.27 -5.81
N PHE A 51 0.27 3.94 -6.00
CA PHE A 51 -0.67 3.59 -7.07
C PHE A 51 -0.11 3.91 -8.46
N ALA A 52 0.66 4.99 -8.62
CA ALA A 52 1.35 5.29 -9.87
C ALA A 52 2.37 4.20 -10.23
N ALA A 53 3.12 3.68 -9.25
CA ALA A 53 4.05 2.58 -9.45
C ALA A 53 3.34 1.28 -9.85
N LEU A 54 2.22 0.94 -9.21
CA LEU A 54 1.37 -0.20 -9.58
C LEU A 54 0.78 -0.06 -10.98
N GLY A 55 0.34 1.15 -11.36
CA GLY A 55 -0.13 1.44 -12.72
C GLY A 55 0.96 1.27 -13.77
N GLY A 56 2.19 1.70 -13.46
CA GLY A 56 3.36 1.45 -14.29
C GLY A 56 3.64 -0.04 -14.49
N LEU A 57 3.61 -0.82 -13.42
CA LEU A 57 3.76 -2.29 -13.48
C LEU A 57 2.65 -2.96 -14.29
N ALA A 58 1.38 -2.56 -14.10
CA ALA A 58 0.25 -3.10 -14.85
C ALA A 58 0.35 -2.78 -16.35
N ASN A 59 0.76 -1.57 -16.73
CA ASN A 59 1.01 -1.19 -18.11
C ASN A 59 2.10 -2.05 -18.76
N ILE A 60 3.18 -2.33 -18.04
CA ILE A 60 4.25 -3.22 -18.51
C ILE A 60 3.69 -4.63 -18.74
N ILE A 61 2.91 -5.18 -17.82
CA ILE A 61 2.30 -6.52 -17.96
C ILE A 61 1.36 -6.61 -19.16
N VAL A 62 0.55 -5.58 -19.43
CA VAL A 62 -0.41 -5.58 -20.55
C VAL A 62 0.26 -5.33 -21.90
N SER A 63 1.34 -4.54 -21.93
CA SER A 63 2.06 -4.21 -23.17
C SER A 63 3.13 -5.23 -23.57
N MET A 64 3.41 -6.23 -22.72
CA MET A 64 4.26 -7.35 -23.11
C MET A 64 3.61 -8.09 -24.30
N PRO A 65 4.25 -8.16 -25.47
CA PRO A 65 3.77 -9.00 -26.55
C PRO A 65 3.76 -10.46 -26.07
N PRO A 66 2.71 -11.25 -26.38
CA PRO A 66 2.70 -12.67 -26.05
C PRO A 66 3.91 -13.34 -26.69
N THR A 67 4.86 -13.80 -25.86
CA THR A 67 6.11 -14.38 -26.34
C THR A 67 5.88 -15.83 -26.77
N ALA A 68 5.64 -16.00 -28.07
CA ALA A 68 5.85 -17.26 -28.77
C ALA A 68 6.23 -17.01 -30.25
N LYS A 69 7.53 -16.81 -30.55
CA LYS A 69 8.20 -17.14 -31.84
C LYS A 69 7.56 -16.72 -33.20
N CYS A 70 6.58 -15.83 -33.27
CA CYS A 70 5.88 -15.48 -34.51
C CYS A 70 5.55 -13.98 -34.42
N LEU A 71 6.35 -13.06 -34.97
CA LEU A 71 6.27 -12.69 -36.37
C LEU A 71 7.50 -11.85 -36.73
N GLY A 72 8.45 -12.45 -37.45
CA GLY A 72 9.42 -11.71 -38.28
C GLY A 72 10.61 -11.08 -37.56
N SER A 73 11.72 -11.82 -37.54
CA SER A 73 13.04 -11.20 -37.70
C SER A 73 13.06 -10.42 -39.02
N ARG A 74 12.94 -9.09 -38.96
CA ARG A 74 13.28 -8.24 -40.10
C ARG A 74 13.83 -6.91 -39.61
N TRP A 75 15.16 -6.89 -39.50
CA TRP A 75 15.94 -5.74 -39.94
C TRP A 75 15.45 -5.31 -41.33
#